data_AF-A0A4Q1FPI2-F1
#
_entry.id   AF-A0A4Q1FPI2-F1
#
_cell.length_a   1.000
_cell.length_b   1.000
_cell.length_c   1.000
_cell.angle_alpha   90.00
_cell.angle_beta   90.00
_cell.angle_gamma   90.00
#
_symmetry.space_group_name_H-M   'P 1'
#
loop_
_entity.id
_entity.type
_entity.pdbx_description
1 polymer ?
#
loop_
_entity_poly.entity_id
_entity_poly.type
_entity_poly.pdbx_seq_one_letter_code
_entity_poly.pdbx_strand_id
1 'polypeptide(L)'
;MTPISPVGEADAVVKLTRGGLKAIGNLTHLKDVTVAEAVIARGGKLGNLNVIEDAYKSMKVVEIANKAAQGDEKAMTALKIIKQASSKAQKY
;
A
#
# COMPACT_ATOMS: atom_id res chain seq x y z
N MET A 1 25.23 -9.33 -30.47
CA MET A 1 25.25 -9.47 -29.00
C MET A 1 24.06 -8.70 -28.44
N THR A 2 22.96 -9.39 -28.13
CA THR A 2 22.01 -8.93 -27.09
C THR A 2 22.53 -9.47 -25.76
N PRO A 3 22.47 -8.71 -24.65
CA PRO A 3 21.18 -8.60 -23.96
C PRO A 3 20.92 -7.27 -23.22
N ILE A 4 19.68 -7.15 -22.75
CA ILE A 4 19.11 -6.28 -21.71
C ILE A 4 18.57 -4.88 -22.11
N SER A 5 17.40 -4.89 -22.75
CA SER A 5 16.27 -4.12 -22.22
C SER A 5 15.30 -5.16 -21.61
N PRO A 6 14.51 -4.88 -20.56
CA PRO A 6 13.79 -3.61 -20.37
C PRO A 6 13.66 -3.20 -18.88
N VAL A 7 12.80 -2.21 -18.62
CA VAL A 7 12.21 -1.91 -17.31
C VAL A 7 12.98 -0.85 -16.50
N GLY A 8 13.03 0.36 -17.06
CA GLY A 8 12.62 1.49 -16.24
C GLY A 8 11.12 1.36 -16.01
N GLU A 9 10.72 0.49 -15.08
CA GLU A 9 9.31 0.33 -14.67
C GLU A 9 8.84 1.71 -14.27
N ALA A 10 7.73 2.12 -14.88
CA ALA A 10 7.15 3.41 -14.71
C ALA A 10 7.21 3.87 -13.25
N ASP A 11 7.95 4.97 -13.00
CA ASP A 11 7.50 5.95 -12.02
C ASP A 11 6.21 6.57 -12.59
N ALA A 12 5.19 5.73 -12.75
CA ALA A 12 3.83 6.16 -12.78
C ALA A 12 3.68 6.81 -11.42
N VAL A 13 3.80 8.12 -11.40
CA VAL A 13 3.32 8.96 -10.30
C VAL A 13 1.83 8.67 -10.25
N VAL A 14 1.46 7.56 -9.63
CA VAL A 14 0.08 7.15 -9.45
C VAL A 14 -0.46 8.22 -8.53
N LYS A 15 -1.22 9.15 -9.11
CA LYS A 15 -1.84 10.22 -8.36
C LYS A 15 -2.99 9.61 -7.57
N LEU A 16 -3.00 9.90 -6.28
CA LEU A 16 -4.08 9.51 -5.40
C LEU A 16 -5.38 10.17 -5.92
N THR A 17 -6.36 9.37 -6.29
CA THR A 17 -7.68 9.86 -6.71
C THR A 17 -8.42 10.44 -5.51
N ARG A 18 -9.46 11.25 -5.74
CA ARG A 18 -10.33 11.74 -4.65
C ARG A 18 -10.87 10.59 -3.79
N GLY A 19 -11.23 9.47 -4.44
CA GLY A 19 -11.67 8.26 -3.75
C GLY A 19 -10.56 7.60 -2.92
N GLY A 20 -9.36 7.46 -3.51
CA GLY A 20 -8.20 6.93 -2.80
C GLY A 20 -7.77 7.81 -1.63
N LEU A 21 -7.91 9.13 -1.74
CA LEU A 21 -7.63 10.09 -0.68
C LEU A 21 -8.60 9.92 0.50
N LYS A 22 -9.88 9.67 0.21
CA LYS A 22 -10.88 9.33 1.22
C LYS A 22 -10.61 7.96 1.85
N ALA A 23 -10.17 6.98 1.06
CA ALA A 23 -9.87 5.63 1.51
C ALA A 23 -8.63 5.60 2.42
N ILE A 24 -7.53 6.22 2.01
CA ILE A 24 -6.26 6.30 2.75
C ILE A 24 -6.43 7.14 4.03
N GLY A 25 -7.23 8.21 3.98
CA GLY A 25 -7.47 9.10 5.10
C GLY A 25 -6.17 9.72 5.63
N ASN A 26 -5.85 9.49 6.90
CA ASN A 26 -4.66 10.06 7.56
C ASN A 26 -3.33 9.35 7.18
N LEU A 27 -3.38 8.34 6.29
CA LEU A 27 -2.21 7.57 5.84
C LEU A 27 -1.57 8.16 4.58
N THR A 28 -1.91 9.39 4.20
CA THR A 28 -1.37 10.08 3.01
C THR A 28 0.16 10.22 3.03
N HIS A 29 0.79 10.21 4.20
CA HIS A 29 2.25 10.20 4.35
C HIS A 29 2.89 8.86 3.93
N LEU A 30 2.12 7.78 3.85
CA LEU A 30 2.58 6.45 3.42
C LEU A 30 2.19 6.13 1.97
N LYS A 31 1.67 7.11 1.21
CA LYS A 31 1.18 6.89 -0.17
C LYS A 31 2.28 6.38 -1.12
N ASP A 32 3.52 6.82 -0.90
CA ASP A 32 4.67 6.55 -1.78
C ASP A 32 5.41 5.25 -1.42
N VAL A 33 5.17 4.69 -0.23
CA VAL A 33 5.76 3.42 0.20
C VAL A 33 4.90 2.23 -0.23
N THR A 34 5.47 1.03 -0.16
CA THR A 34 4.73 -0.22 -0.40
C THR A 34 3.80 -0.55 0.76
N VAL A 35 2.80 -1.42 0.53
CA VAL A 35 1.93 -1.91 1.61
C VAL A 35 2.73 -2.60 2.70
N ALA A 36 3.70 -3.43 2.32
CA ALA A 36 4.59 -4.09 3.27
C ALA A 36 5.30 -3.09 4.18
N GLU A 37 5.92 -2.07 3.59
CA GLU A 37 6.58 -1.02 4.35
C GLU A 37 5.61 -0.18 5.17
N ALA A 38 4.43 0.15 4.64
CA ALA A 38 3.42 0.89 5.37
C ALA A 38 2.93 0.14 6.62
N VAL A 39 2.69 -1.17 6.51
CA VAL A 39 2.32 -2.01 7.66
C VAL A 39 3.45 -2.04 8.68
N ILE A 40 4.69 -2.24 8.25
CA ILE A 40 5.87 -2.30 9.14
C ILE A 40 6.12 -0.94 9.80
N ALA A 41 6.09 0.15 9.05
CA ALA A 41 6.29 1.52 9.53
C ALA A 41 5.25 1.95 10.58
N ARG A 42 4.03 1.38 10.53
CA ARG A 42 3.01 1.59 11.56
C ARG A 42 3.13 0.67 12.79
N GLY A 43 4.10 -0.25 12.80
CA GLY A 43 4.31 -1.22 13.86
C GLY A 43 3.44 -2.48 13.72
N GLY A 44 2.97 -2.77 12.51
CA GLY A 44 2.27 -4.00 12.17
C GLY A 44 3.22 -5.20 12.10
N LYS A 45 2.73 -6.38 12.47
CA LYS A 45 3.49 -7.63 12.39
C LYS A 45 3.42 -8.23 10.99
N LEU A 46 4.43 -9.04 10.62
CA LEU A 46 4.44 -9.85 9.39
C LEU A 46 3.18 -10.73 9.23
N GLY A 47 2.54 -11.16 10.33
CA GLY A 47 1.28 -11.90 10.28
C GLY A 47 0.13 -11.13 9.63
N ASN A 48 0.14 -9.80 9.71
CA ASN A 48 -0.85 -8.95 9.03
C ASN A 48 -0.63 -8.93 7.51
N LEU A 49 0.63 -9.03 7.07
CA LEU A 49 0.97 -9.14 5.67
C LEU A 49 0.51 -10.49 5.10
N ASN A 50 0.47 -11.56 5.89
CA ASN A 50 0.03 -12.87 5.42
C ASN A 50 -1.43 -12.91 4.94
N VAL A 51 -2.26 -11.96 5.39
CA VAL A 51 -3.67 -11.80 4.96
C VAL A 51 -3.78 -11.00 3.65
N ILE A 52 -2.72 -10.26 3.30
CA ILE A 52 -2.64 -9.47 2.08
C ILE A 52 -2.05 -10.36 0.99
N GLU A 53 -2.62 -10.33 -0.21
CA GLU A 53 -2.08 -11.07 -1.35
C GLU A 53 -0.68 -10.56 -1.70
N ASP A 54 0.26 -11.43 -2.05
CA ASP A 54 1.64 -11.04 -2.36
C ASP A 54 1.74 -9.98 -3.48
N ALA A 55 0.85 -10.05 -4.47
CA ALA A 55 0.73 -9.03 -5.51
C ALA A 55 0.47 -7.63 -4.94
N TYR A 56 -0.28 -7.53 -3.84
CA TYR A 56 -0.61 -6.26 -3.18
C TYR A 56 0.42 -5.82 -2.14
N LYS A 57 1.24 -6.74 -1.61
CA LYS A 57 2.30 -6.40 -0.64
C LYS A 57 3.37 -5.50 -1.26
N SER A 58 3.74 -5.80 -2.50
CA SER A 58 4.74 -5.04 -3.27
C SER A 58 4.17 -3.81 -3.97
N MET A 59 2.85 -3.64 -4.01
CA MET A 59 2.20 -2.45 -4.57
C MET A 59 2.34 -1.24 -3.65
N LYS A 60 2.35 -0.05 -4.23
CA LYS A 60 2.34 1.20 -3.48
C LYS A 60 0.98 1.41 -2.80
N VAL A 61 0.98 2.01 -1.61
CA VAL A 61 -0.27 2.31 -0.89
C VAL A 61 -1.18 3.21 -1.71
N VAL A 62 -0.63 4.10 -2.54
CA VAL A 62 -1.43 4.94 -3.46
C VAL A 62 -2.25 4.12 -4.46
N GLU A 63 -1.68 3.04 -5.00
CA GLU A 63 -2.39 2.15 -5.94
C GLU A 63 -3.48 1.38 -5.24
N ILE A 64 -3.18 0.87 -4.05
CA ILE A 64 -4.11 0.12 -3.19
C ILE A 64 -5.27 1.02 -2.78
N ALA A 65 -5.00 2.26 -2.38
CA ALA A 65 -6.02 3.22 -2.03
C ALA A 65 -6.95 3.53 -3.22
N ASN A 66 -6.37 3.66 -4.43
CA ASN A 66 -7.15 3.86 -5.65
C ASN A 66 -8.01 2.63 -5.98
N LYS A 67 -7.46 1.42 -5.91
CA LYS A 67 -8.20 0.16 -6.12
C LYS A 67 -9.30 -0.05 -5.08
N ALA A 68 -9.01 0.23 -3.81
CA ALA A 68 -10.00 0.18 -2.73
C ALA A 68 -11.16 1.15 -3.00
N ALA A 69 -10.87 2.34 -3.55
CA ALA A 69 -11.89 3.30 -3.95
C ALA A 69 -12.70 2.87 -5.19
N GLN A 70 -12.14 2.00 -6.03
CA GLN A 70 -12.83 1.38 -7.18
C GLN A 70 -13.73 0.21 -6.77
N GLY A 71 -13.72 -0.22 -5.51
CA GLY A 71 -14.51 -1.36 -5.04
C GLY A 71 -13.74 -2.67 -4.93
N ASP A 72 -12.42 -2.67 -5.06
CA ASP A 72 -11.61 -3.89 -4.92
C ASP A 72 -11.51 -4.33 -3.45
N GLU A 73 -12.10 -5.48 -3.12
CA GLU A 73 -12.17 -6.01 -1.76
C GLU A 73 -10.80 -6.35 -1.17
N LYS A 74 -9.87 -6.83 -2.00
CA LYS A 74 -8.51 -7.18 -1.58
C LYS A 74 -7.72 -5.92 -1.22
N ALA A 75 -7.85 -4.88 -2.04
CA ALA A 75 -7.26 -3.59 -1.78
C ALA A 75 -7.87 -2.91 -0.54
N MET A 76 -9.20 -3.02 -0.34
CA MET A 76 -9.85 -2.56 0.89
C MET A 76 -9.32 -3.28 2.13
N THR A 77 -9.13 -4.60 2.03
CA THR A 77 -8.57 -5.41 3.12
C THR A 77 -7.15 -5.00 3.45
N ALA A 78 -6.28 -4.86 2.44
CA ALA A 78 -4.91 -4.37 2.63
C ALA A 78 -4.88 -2.99 3.30
N LEU A 79 -5.70 -2.06 2.82
CA LEU A 79 -5.80 -0.71 3.38
C LEU A 79 -6.32 -0.71 4.83
N LYS A 80 -7.30 -1.57 5.12
CA LYS A 80 -7.84 -1.78 6.47
C LYS A 80 -6.76 -2.32 7.41
N ILE A 81 -5.93 -3.25 6.93
CA ILE A 81 -4.81 -3.79 7.71
C ILE A 81 -3.76 -2.72 8.00
N ILE A 82 -3.39 -1.87 7.03
CA ILE A 82 -2.49 -0.73 7.28
C ILE A 82 -3.08 0.21 8.33
N LYS A 83 -4.37 0.53 8.21
CA LYS A 83 -5.10 1.34 9.20
C LYS A 83 -5.06 0.71 10.60
N GLN A 84 -5.29 -0.60 10.69
CA GLN A 84 -5.28 -1.34 11.96
C GLN A 84 -3.88 -1.62 12.52
N ALA A 85 -2.84 -1.62 11.68
CA ALA A 85 -1.46 -1.74 12.12
C ALA A 85 -1.05 -0.59 13.07
N SER A 86 -1.80 0.51 13.06
CA SER A 86 -1.64 1.65 13.95
C SER A 86 -2.16 1.37 15.36
N SER A 87 -1.35 0.74 16.21
CA SER A 87 -1.51 0.84 17.67
C SER A 87 -0.23 0.59 18.48
N LYS A 88 0.89 0.25 17.82
CA LYS A 88 2.13 -0.09 18.54
C LYS A 88 3.31 0.83 18.25
N ALA A 89 3.41 1.45 17.07
CA ALA A 89 4.50 2.39 16.78
C ALA A 89 4.43 3.70 17.59
N GLN A 90 3.25 4.11 18.07
CA GLN A 90 3.11 5.31 18.92
C GLN A 90 3.51 5.10 20.39
N LYS A 91 3.93 3.88 20.78
CA LYS A 91 4.26 3.55 22.17
C LYS A 91 5.76 3.41 22.45
N TYR A 92 6.62 3.63 21.46
CA TYR A 92 8.08 3.64 21.63
C TYR A 92 8.67 4.88 20.98
#